data_AF-A0A1T1BIQ2-F1
#
_entry.id   AF-A0A1T1BIQ2-F1
#
_cell.length_a   1.000
_cell.length_b   1.000
_cell.length_c   1.000
_cell.angle_alpha   90.00
_cell.angle_beta   90.00
_cell.angle_gamma   90.00
#
_symmetry.space_group_name_H-M   'P 1'
#
loop_
_entity.id
_entity.type
_entity.pdbx_description
1 polymer ?
#
loop_
_entity_poly.entity_id
_entity_poly.type
_entity_poly.pdbx_seq_one_letter_code
_entity_poly.pdbx_strand_id
1 'polypeptide(L)'
;MNRYNSTERIGVNQTEKIVIQNLGWIFREQPIVDVGLDAIIEQVENGEPTGKFIAVQIKSGSGNFHKTEKGLTHYVTNIHYNYWLNLCIPIILIAHIPEEGKTYWQEITENNFRKNKKRWKIEIPFKQEFNAKSEKRLAQIVSDKNDEKFDVYRGRVDSDFNYLDDIIVDLKSINDATVCINNITVIMKIQTQETNKKTEEFQILNEKQPSNFITEVSMLYKALSKTMNLTAKRTETEVELFSQLYSVGINAFEKLLINLNLHNLKFEDFGNDTNAIRQVPAQMDSSLIQFIGLRDTLKDMPSYSHNVFKEAKNQYIEVLNLLIQEVQDASETTKKIFEKIP
;
A
#
# COMPACT_ATOMS: atom_id res chain seq x y z
N MET A 1 -5.71 25.23 -2.91
CA MET A 1 -4.55 24.31 -3.02
C MET A 1 -3.75 24.70 -4.26
N ASN A 2 -2.43 24.80 -4.14
CA ASN A 2 -1.57 24.95 -5.32
C ASN A 2 -1.71 23.69 -6.18
N ARG A 3 -1.94 23.87 -7.48
CA ARG A 3 -2.07 22.77 -8.46
C ARG A 3 -0.74 22.05 -8.73
N TYR A 4 0.38 22.65 -8.34
CA TYR A 4 1.72 22.11 -8.52
C TYR A 4 2.48 22.11 -7.19
N ASN A 5 3.13 20.99 -6.91
CA ASN A 5 4.05 20.82 -5.79
C ASN A 5 5.33 20.15 -6.30
N SER A 6 6.48 20.83 -6.20
CA SER A 6 7.78 20.34 -6.66
C SER A 6 8.49 19.43 -5.65
N THR A 7 7.95 19.26 -4.44
CA THR A 7 8.63 18.57 -3.33
C THR A 7 9.13 17.17 -3.71
N GLU A 8 8.29 16.32 -4.29
CA GLU A 8 8.71 14.96 -4.66
C GLU A 8 9.85 14.97 -5.70
N ARG A 9 9.75 15.85 -6.72
CA ARG A 9 10.81 16.02 -7.73
C ARG A 9 12.12 16.51 -7.13
N ILE A 10 12.08 17.41 -6.14
CA ILE A 10 13.27 17.86 -5.41
C ILE A 10 13.93 16.68 -4.69
N GLY A 11 13.14 15.80 -4.07
CA GLY A 11 13.63 14.58 -3.44
C GLY A 11 14.36 13.64 -4.40
N VAL A 12 13.79 13.40 -5.59
CA VAL A 12 14.42 12.60 -6.65
C VAL A 12 15.76 13.21 -7.07
N ASN A 13 15.77 14.49 -7.43
CA ASN A 13 16.98 15.19 -7.89
C ASN A 13 18.09 15.17 -6.82
N GLN A 14 17.74 15.39 -5.56
CA GLN A 14 18.72 15.38 -4.48
C GLN A 14 19.28 13.97 -4.23
N THR A 15 18.45 12.95 -4.34
CA THR A 15 18.87 11.55 -4.23
C THR A 15 19.82 11.18 -5.35
N GLU A 16 19.44 11.45 -6.61
CA GLU A 16 20.28 11.25 -7.79
C GLU A 16 21.64 11.92 -7.63
N LYS A 17 21.65 13.21 -7.22
CA LYS A 17 22.88 13.95 -6.98
C LYS A 17 23.79 13.25 -5.97
N ILE A 18 23.25 12.76 -4.86
CA ILE A 18 24.04 12.04 -3.85
C ILE A 18 24.60 10.74 -4.44
N VAL A 19 23.79 9.98 -5.18
CA VAL A 19 24.22 8.71 -5.80
C VAL A 19 25.37 8.95 -6.78
N ILE A 20 25.22 9.91 -7.69
CA ILE A 20 26.22 10.18 -8.73
C ILE A 20 27.47 10.84 -8.13
N GLN A 21 27.32 11.88 -7.32
CA GLN A 21 28.45 12.69 -6.87
C GLN A 21 29.16 12.15 -5.63
N ASN A 22 28.40 11.55 -4.70
CA ASN A 22 28.97 11.13 -3.42
C ASN A 22 29.28 9.63 -3.37
N LEU A 23 28.51 8.79 -4.08
CA LEU A 23 28.76 7.35 -4.15
C LEU A 23 29.52 6.95 -5.43
N GLY A 24 29.44 7.76 -6.50
CA GLY A 24 30.00 7.40 -7.80
C GLY A 24 29.26 6.25 -8.47
N TRP A 25 28.01 6.02 -8.08
CA TRP A 25 27.16 4.92 -8.56
C TRP A 25 26.17 5.43 -9.62
N ILE A 26 25.51 4.51 -10.32
CA ILE A 26 24.57 4.87 -11.37
C ILE A 26 23.16 4.96 -10.78
N PHE A 27 22.49 6.09 -11.01
CA PHE A 27 21.09 6.29 -10.68
C PHE A 27 20.24 6.12 -11.94
N ARG A 28 19.18 5.30 -11.85
CA ARG A 28 18.19 5.10 -12.92
C ARG A 28 16.83 5.45 -12.36
N GLU A 29 16.40 6.70 -12.57
CA GLU A 29 15.01 7.07 -12.30
C GLU A 29 14.10 6.11 -13.05
N GLN A 30 13.10 5.55 -12.37
CA GLN A 30 12.06 4.82 -13.05
C GLN A 30 11.10 5.87 -13.62
N PRO A 31 11.03 6.04 -14.95
CA PRO A 31 10.28 7.14 -15.59
C PRO A 31 8.77 7.06 -15.31
N ILE A 32 8.33 5.96 -14.72
CA ILE A 32 6.95 5.69 -14.36
C ILE A 32 6.98 5.24 -12.90
N VAL A 33 6.27 5.97 -12.03
CA VAL A 33 6.20 5.71 -10.59
C VAL A 33 5.44 4.40 -10.38
N ASP A 34 6.16 3.28 -10.45
CA ASP A 34 5.64 1.93 -10.19
C ASP A 34 5.39 1.75 -8.70
N VAL A 35 4.30 1.05 -8.32
CA VAL A 35 4.06 0.26 -7.08
C VAL A 35 4.78 0.62 -5.75
N GLY A 36 5.28 1.84 -5.61
CA GLY A 36 6.22 2.26 -4.57
C GLY A 36 7.72 2.05 -4.88
N LEU A 37 8.19 2.27 -6.12
CA LEU A 37 9.60 2.37 -6.50
C LEU A 37 9.81 3.62 -7.39
N ASP A 38 10.72 4.50 -6.99
CA ASP A 38 11.02 5.73 -7.74
C ASP A 38 12.30 5.60 -8.57
N ALA A 39 13.24 4.73 -8.17
CA ALA A 39 14.49 4.55 -8.87
C ALA A 39 15.13 3.19 -8.59
N ILE A 40 16.10 2.84 -9.43
CA ILE A 40 17.05 1.75 -9.21
C ILE A 40 18.46 2.35 -9.19
N ILE A 41 19.26 1.95 -8.21
CA ILE A 41 20.68 2.30 -8.12
C ILE A 41 21.49 1.06 -8.51
N GLU A 42 22.49 1.24 -9.36
CA GLU A 42 23.45 0.19 -9.72
C GLU A 42 24.82 0.53 -9.11
N GLN A 43 25.39 -0.45 -8.40
CA GLN A 43 26.73 -0.31 -7.83
C GLN A 43 27.77 -0.23 -8.95
N VAL A 44 28.76 0.65 -8.76
CA VAL A 44 29.93 0.78 -9.63
C VAL A 44 31.17 0.46 -8.80
N GLU A 45 32.05 -0.40 -9.33
CA GLU A 45 33.35 -0.71 -8.73
C GLU A 45 34.46 -0.48 -9.75
N ASN A 46 35.48 0.29 -9.39
CA ASN A 46 36.61 0.64 -10.27
C ASN A 46 36.21 1.25 -11.63
N GLY A 47 35.08 1.98 -11.66
CA GLY A 47 34.54 2.58 -12.88
C GLY A 47 33.67 1.65 -13.73
N GLU A 48 33.51 0.38 -13.33
CA GLU A 48 32.70 -0.60 -14.04
C GLU A 48 31.35 -0.85 -13.32
N PRO A 49 30.22 -0.84 -14.04
CA PRO A 49 28.94 -1.26 -13.48
C PRO A 49 28.98 -2.74 -13.09
N THR A 50 28.55 -3.06 -11.86
CA THR A 50 28.65 -4.43 -11.34
C THR A 50 27.46 -5.32 -11.70
N GLY A 51 26.37 -4.74 -12.22
CA GLY A 51 25.09 -5.44 -12.41
C GLY A 51 24.40 -5.81 -11.09
N LYS A 52 24.81 -5.22 -9.96
CA LYS A 52 24.15 -5.40 -8.66
C LYS A 52 23.34 -4.15 -8.30
N PHE A 53 22.09 -4.35 -7.90
CA PHE A 53 21.10 -3.28 -7.85
C PHE A 53 20.50 -3.07 -6.45
N ILE A 54 20.01 -1.86 -6.22
CA ILE A 54 19.18 -1.46 -5.09
C ILE A 54 17.93 -0.76 -5.62
N ALA A 55 16.76 -1.27 -5.26
CA ALA A 55 15.49 -0.58 -5.46
C ALA A 55 15.35 0.58 -4.47
N VAL A 56 14.76 1.69 -4.90
CA VAL A 56 14.65 2.91 -4.09
C VAL A 56 13.23 3.45 -4.09
N GLN A 57 12.64 3.59 -2.91
CA GLN A 57 11.52 4.49 -2.70
C GLN A 57 12.03 5.79 -2.09
N ILE A 58 11.60 6.91 -2.64
CA ILE A 58 11.91 8.27 -2.21
C ILE A 58 10.62 8.90 -1.70
N LYS A 59 10.67 9.51 -0.52
CA LYS A 59 9.58 10.34 0.01
C LYS A 59 10.15 11.68 0.40
N SER A 60 9.58 12.76 -0.11
CA SER A 60 10.09 14.11 0.16
C SER A 60 9.12 15.00 0.92
N GLY A 61 9.64 15.85 1.79
CA GLY A 61 8.87 16.80 2.60
C GLY A 61 8.49 16.24 3.97
N SER A 62 8.50 17.13 4.96
CA SER A 62 8.21 16.80 6.36
C SER A 62 6.83 16.16 6.58
N GLY A 63 5.84 16.48 5.75
CA GLY A 63 4.47 15.93 5.87
C GLY A 63 4.36 14.42 5.68
N ASN A 64 5.36 13.78 5.07
CA ASN A 64 5.42 12.33 4.89
C ASN A 64 5.88 11.56 6.14
N PHE A 65 6.33 12.27 7.19
CA PHE A 65 7.02 11.67 8.32
C PHE A 65 6.54 12.22 9.67
N HIS A 66 6.50 11.34 10.67
CA HIS A 66 6.41 11.74 12.07
C HIS A 66 7.82 11.82 12.66
N LYS A 67 8.25 13.03 13.02
CA LYS A 67 9.58 13.28 13.61
C LYS A 67 9.63 12.81 15.06
N THR A 68 10.60 11.97 15.40
CA THR A 68 10.90 11.54 16.78
C THR A 68 12.25 12.11 17.22
N GLU A 69 12.67 11.86 18.46
CA GLU A 69 14.01 12.24 18.94
C GLU A 69 15.14 11.53 18.18
N LYS A 70 14.87 10.32 17.65
CA LYS A 70 15.89 9.42 17.08
C LYS A 70 15.87 9.37 15.55
N GLY A 71 14.78 9.79 14.91
CA GLY A 71 14.64 9.71 13.47
C GLY A 71 13.29 10.17 12.93
N LEU A 72 12.99 9.73 11.71
CA LEU A 72 11.74 9.96 10.99
C LEU A 72 10.96 8.65 10.92
N THR A 73 9.71 8.66 11.38
CA THR A 73 8.81 7.50 11.23
C THR A 73 7.95 7.68 9.99
N HIS A 74 7.98 6.71 9.08
CA HIS A 74 7.06 6.61 7.95
C HIS A 74 6.07 5.48 8.16
N TYR A 75 4.79 5.73 7.85
CA TYR A 75 3.74 4.71 7.92
C TYR A 75 3.49 4.12 6.55
N VAL A 76 3.44 2.80 6.49
CA VAL A 76 3.43 2.01 5.26
C VAL A 76 2.17 1.16 5.25
N THR A 77 1.49 1.14 4.10
CA THR A 77 0.32 0.27 3.86
C THR A 77 0.75 -1.18 3.73
N ASN A 78 -0.20 -2.10 3.91
CA ASN A 78 0.07 -3.51 3.77
C ASN A 78 0.49 -3.85 2.34
N ILE A 79 -0.11 -3.20 1.33
CA ILE A 79 0.30 -3.36 -0.07
C ILE A 79 1.79 -3.04 -0.26
N HIS A 80 2.24 -1.84 0.12
CA HIS A 80 3.65 -1.47 -0.03
C HIS A 80 4.58 -2.37 0.80
N TYR A 81 4.17 -2.74 2.03
CA TYR A 81 4.94 -3.67 2.87
C TYR A 81 5.16 -5.02 2.16
N ASN A 82 4.09 -5.63 1.65
CA ASN A 82 4.16 -6.93 0.98
C ASN A 82 4.94 -6.82 -0.34
N TYR A 83 4.67 -5.77 -1.13
CA TYR A 83 5.35 -5.55 -2.40
C TYR A 83 6.86 -5.39 -2.22
N TRP A 84 7.31 -4.53 -1.29
CA TRP A 84 8.72 -4.28 -1.05
C TRP A 84 9.49 -5.48 -0.51
N LEU A 85 8.89 -6.30 0.35
CA LEU A 85 9.54 -7.49 0.89
C LEU A 85 9.63 -8.64 -0.13
N ASN A 86 8.78 -8.62 -1.16
CA ASN A 86 8.80 -9.60 -2.24
C ASN A 86 9.76 -9.24 -3.38
N LEU A 87 10.49 -8.12 -3.28
CA LEU A 87 11.50 -7.76 -4.28
C LEU A 87 12.70 -8.71 -4.21
N CYS A 88 13.18 -9.11 -5.38
CA CYS A 88 14.37 -9.97 -5.54
C CYS A 88 15.70 -9.21 -5.35
N ILE A 89 15.67 -7.88 -5.30
CA ILE A 89 16.81 -7.02 -5.01
C ILE A 89 16.59 -6.28 -3.69
N PRO A 90 17.66 -5.87 -2.97
CA PRO A 90 17.50 -5.04 -1.79
C PRO A 90 16.79 -3.73 -2.11
N ILE A 91 16.00 -3.23 -1.15
CA ILE A 91 15.30 -1.96 -1.25
C ILE A 91 15.65 -1.04 -0.09
N ILE A 92 15.78 0.25 -0.37
CA ILE A 92 15.93 1.31 0.63
C ILE A 92 14.81 2.33 0.52
N LEU A 93 14.38 2.85 1.68
CA LEU A 93 13.51 4.03 1.76
C LEU A 93 14.37 5.27 2.04
N ILE A 94 14.26 6.26 1.18
CA ILE A 94 14.95 7.54 1.28
C ILE A 94 13.95 8.62 1.69
N ALA A 95 14.31 9.39 2.72
CA ALA A 95 13.58 10.54 3.20
C ALA A 95 14.38 11.81 2.90
N HIS A 96 13.86 12.66 2.01
CA HIS A 96 14.43 13.99 1.80
C HIS A 96 13.58 15.05 2.50
N ILE A 97 14.18 15.85 3.37
CA ILE A 97 13.54 16.97 4.07
C ILE A 97 14.08 18.28 3.46
N PRO A 98 13.39 18.87 2.47
CA PRO A 98 13.89 20.06 1.76
C PRO A 98 14.12 21.25 2.68
N GLU A 99 13.30 21.41 3.72
CA GLU A 99 13.38 22.51 4.68
C GLU A 99 14.66 22.47 5.51
N GLU A 100 15.22 21.27 5.72
CA GLU A 100 16.48 21.06 6.44
C GLU A 100 17.66 20.87 5.49
N GLY A 101 17.41 20.68 4.18
CA GLY A 101 18.42 20.30 3.19
C GLY A 101 19.06 18.94 3.47
N LYS A 102 18.34 18.04 4.17
CA LYS A 102 18.87 16.76 4.63
C LYS A 102 18.19 15.59 3.95
N THR A 103 18.98 14.55 3.70
CA THR A 103 18.50 13.27 3.16
C THR A 103 18.92 12.16 4.10
N TYR A 104 17.96 11.30 4.46
CA TYR A 104 18.16 10.14 5.32
C TYR A 104 17.70 8.89 4.59
N TRP A 105 18.14 7.72 5.05
CA TRP A 105 17.73 6.46 4.44
C TRP A 105 17.66 5.33 5.46
N GLN A 106 16.91 4.28 5.12
CA GLN A 106 16.85 3.03 5.88
C GLN A 106 16.62 1.86 4.93
N GLU A 107 17.27 0.73 5.20
CA GLU A 107 17.04 -0.53 4.48
C GLU A 107 15.65 -1.11 4.84
N ILE A 108 14.89 -1.51 3.82
CA ILE A 108 13.62 -2.19 4.00
C ILE A 108 13.86 -3.70 4.17
N THR A 109 13.61 -4.18 5.38
CA THR A 109 13.64 -5.60 5.76
C THR A 109 12.52 -5.86 6.78
N GLU A 110 12.11 -7.12 6.94
CA GLU A 110 11.14 -7.53 7.97
C GLU A 110 11.54 -7.04 9.37
N ASN A 111 12.84 -7.09 9.68
CA ASN A 111 13.39 -6.71 10.98
C ASN A 111 13.24 -5.22 11.31
N ASN A 112 13.24 -4.36 10.29
CA ASN A 112 13.12 -2.91 10.45
C ASN A 112 11.67 -2.43 10.47
N PHE A 113 10.72 -3.30 10.12
CA PHE A 113 9.30 -3.02 10.24
C PHE A 113 8.77 -3.33 11.64
N ARG A 114 7.79 -2.52 12.05
CA ARG A 114 7.00 -2.76 13.25
C ARG A 114 5.52 -2.60 12.90
N LYS A 115 4.72 -3.62 13.19
CA LYS A 115 3.26 -3.52 13.05
C LYS A 115 2.73 -2.66 14.19
N ASN A 116 2.01 -1.58 13.87
CA ASN A 116 1.34 -0.72 14.83
C ASN A 116 -0.17 -0.75 14.56
N LYS A 117 -0.92 -1.43 15.44
CA LYS A 117 -2.38 -1.69 15.34
C LYS A 117 -2.79 -2.26 13.98
N LYS A 118 -2.85 -1.41 12.96
CA LYS A 118 -3.41 -1.61 11.62
C LYS A 118 -2.47 -1.25 10.47
N ARG A 119 -1.29 -0.67 10.73
CA ARG A 119 -0.31 -0.28 9.69
C ARG A 119 1.09 -0.74 10.04
N TRP A 120 1.95 -0.82 9.03
CA TRP A 120 3.38 -0.96 9.24
C TRP A 120 4.00 0.42 9.45
N LYS A 121 5.07 0.46 10.25
CA LYS A 121 5.92 1.64 10.35
C LYS A 121 7.38 1.24 10.22
N ILE A 122 8.13 2.14 9.60
CA ILE A 122 9.58 2.07 9.48
C ILE A 122 10.18 3.35 10.07
N GLU A 123 11.22 3.18 10.89
CA GLU A 123 11.98 4.30 11.45
C GLU A 123 13.27 4.50 10.65
N ILE A 124 13.47 5.72 10.18
CA ILE A 124 14.65 6.20 9.47
C ILE A 124 15.50 6.99 10.47
N PRO A 125 16.57 6.41 11.03
CA PRO A 125 17.35 7.05 12.09
C PRO A 125 18.10 8.29 11.57
N PHE A 126 18.19 9.37 12.36
CA PHE A 126 18.97 10.55 11.96
C PHE A 126 20.47 10.27 11.80
N LYS A 127 20.96 9.19 12.41
CA LYS A 127 22.34 8.73 12.20
C LYS A 127 22.60 8.13 10.80
N GLN A 128 21.55 7.78 10.05
CA GLN A 128 21.63 7.27 8.69
C GLN A 128 21.34 8.39 7.68
N GLU A 129 22.17 9.44 7.69
CA GLU A 129 22.17 10.44 6.62
C GLU A 129 22.68 9.81 5.31
N PHE A 130 21.94 10.02 4.21
CA PHE A 130 22.29 9.53 2.88
C PHE A 130 23.34 10.45 2.26
N ASN A 131 24.59 9.97 2.22
CA ASN A 131 25.76 10.71 1.74
C ASN A 131 26.91 9.71 1.46
N ALA A 132 28.12 10.20 1.19
CA ALA A 132 29.30 9.37 0.92
C ALA A 132 29.56 8.27 1.98
N LYS A 133 29.25 8.52 3.25
CA LYS A 133 29.42 7.53 4.34
C LYS A 133 28.48 6.33 4.22
N SER A 134 27.45 6.42 3.37
CA SER A 134 26.49 5.34 3.14
C SER A 134 27.05 4.23 2.27
N GLU A 135 28.04 4.54 1.41
CA GLU A 135 28.60 3.64 0.39
C GLU A 135 28.93 2.25 0.96
N LYS A 136 29.74 2.18 2.03
CA LYS A 136 30.16 0.91 2.63
C LYS A 136 28.98 0.04 3.08
N ARG A 137 27.94 0.64 3.66
CA ARG A 137 26.76 -0.12 4.12
C ARG A 137 25.91 -0.55 2.93
N LEU A 138 25.74 0.31 1.93
CA LEU A 138 25.00 -0.03 0.71
C LEU A 138 25.70 -1.14 -0.06
N ALA A 139 27.03 -1.12 -0.18
CA ALA A 139 27.79 -2.18 -0.85
C ALA A 139 27.62 -3.54 -0.15
N GLN A 140 27.57 -3.55 1.19
CA GLN A 140 27.26 -4.76 1.94
C GLN A 140 25.85 -5.28 1.64
N ILE A 141 24.84 -4.40 1.67
CA ILE A 141 23.44 -4.76 1.36
C ILE A 141 23.33 -5.37 -0.03
N VAL A 142 24.03 -4.79 -0.99
CA VAL A 142 24.08 -5.25 -2.38
C VAL A 142 24.74 -6.62 -2.47
N SER A 143 25.83 -6.86 -1.73
CA SER A 143 26.52 -8.15 -1.71
C SER A 143 25.70 -9.27 -1.05
N ASP A 144 24.86 -8.96 -0.06
CA ASP A 144 24.12 -9.97 0.71
C ASP A 144 22.86 -10.50 -0.01
N LYS A 145 22.35 -9.77 -1.02
CA LYS A 145 21.06 -10.05 -1.68
C LYS A 145 21.06 -10.15 -3.21
N ASN A 146 22.17 -9.87 -3.90
CA ASN A 146 22.24 -9.91 -5.38
C ASN A 146 22.92 -11.19 -5.92
N ASP A 147 22.67 -12.36 -5.33
CA ASP A 147 23.23 -13.62 -5.82
C ASP A 147 22.60 -14.09 -7.15
N GLU A 148 21.48 -13.49 -7.57
CA GLU A 148 20.80 -13.76 -8.85
C GLU A 148 20.95 -12.60 -9.84
N LYS A 149 20.97 -12.92 -11.16
CA LYS A 149 21.04 -11.90 -12.21
C LYS A 149 19.71 -11.14 -12.31
N PHE A 150 19.67 -9.92 -11.80
CA PHE A 150 18.57 -8.99 -12.01
C PHE A 150 18.73 -8.28 -13.37
N ASP A 151 17.74 -8.41 -14.24
CA ASP A 151 17.64 -7.62 -15.47
C ASP A 151 16.67 -6.47 -15.22
N VAL A 152 17.19 -5.25 -15.22
CA VAL A 152 16.43 -4.03 -15.00
C VAL A 152 15.26 -3.87 -15.99
N TYR A 153 15.40 -4.42 -17.20
CA TYR A 153 14.36 -4.37 -18.23
C TYR A 153 13.38 -5.54 -18.16
N ARG A 154 13.65 -6.60 -17.37
CA ARG A 154 12.79 -7.80 -17.25
C ARG A 154 12.32 -8.10 -15.82
N GLY A 155 12.80 -7.39 -14.81
CA GLY A 155 12.41 -7.55 -13.40
C GLY A 155 12.91 -8.83 -12.70
N ARG A 156 13.47 -9.80 -13.43
CA ARG A 156 14.29 -10.96 -12.99
C ARG A 156 14.73 -11.70 -14.26
N VAL A 157 15.87 -12.38 -14.27
CA VAL A 157 16.14 -13.46 -15.24
C VAL A 157 16.47 -14.72 -14.43
N ASP A 158 15.44 -15.50 -14.11
CA ASP A 158 15.64 -16.94 -13.98
C ASP A 158 15.41 -17.55 -15.36
N SER A 159 16.45 -18.21 -15.86
CA SER A 159 16.49 -18.84 -17.18
C SER A 159 15.82 -20.22 -17.18
N ASP A 160 14.63 -20.33 -16.58
CA ASP A 160 13.85 -21.57 -16.60
C ASP A 160 12.58 -21.40 -17.44
N PHE A 161 12.23 -22.45 -18.17
CA PHE A 161 11.03 -22.56 -19.00
C PHE A 161 9.71 -22.27 -18.25
N ASN A 162 9.74 -22.11 -16.92
CA ASN A 162 8.59 -21.90 -16.03
C ASN A 162 8.30 -20.43 -15.68
N TYR A 163 9.13 -19.44 -16.06
CA TYR A 163 8.95 -18.03 -15.64
C TYR A 163 7.60 -17.42 -16.08
N LEU A 164 7.14 -17.74 -17.28
CA LEU A 164 5.82 -17.30 -17.77
C LEU A 164 4.68 -18.02 -17.04
N ASP A 165 4.87 -19.29 -16.68
CA ASP A 165 3.87 -20.06 -15.93
C ASP A 165 3.70 -19.49 -14.52
N ASP A 166 4.80 -19.08 -13.86
CA ASP A 166 4.77 -18.43 -12.56
C ASP A 166 4.03 -17.08 -12.63
N ILE A 167 4.30 -16.26 -13.66
CA ILE A 167 3.54 -15.01 -13.90
C ILE A 167 2.04 -15.31 -14.06
N ILE A 168 1.69 -16.32 -14.86
CA ILE A 168 0.29 -16.71 -15.10
C ILE A 168 -0.38 -17.20 -13.81
N VAL A 169 0.34 -17.93 -12.97
CA VAL A 169 -0.15 -18.37 -11.66
C VAL A 169 -0.38 -17.17 -10.75
N ASP A 170 0.60 -16.27 -10.62
CA ASP A 170 0.51 -15.10 -9.76
C ASP A 170 -0.56 -14.10 -10.21
N LEU A 171 -0.80 -13.97 -11.53
CA LEU A 171 -1.89 -13.16 -12.10
C LEU A 171 -3.27 -13.57 -11.58
N LYS A 172 -3.48 -14.84 -11.22
CA LYS A 172 -4.74 -15.29 -10.60
C LYS A 172 -5.01 -14.61 -9.26
N SER A 173 -3.96 -14.14 -8.57
CA SER A 173 -4.10 -13.40 -7.31
C SER A 173 -4.87 -12.08 -7.47
N ILE A 174 -4.97 -11.52 -8.69
CA ILE A 174 -5.85 -10.36 -8.97
C ILE A 174 -7.34 -10.75 -8.79
N ASN A 175 -7.72 -11.93 -9.27
CA ASN A 175 -9.07 -12.45 -9.10
C ASN A 175 -9.37 -12.71 -7.63
N ASP A 176 -8.43 -13.33 -6.91
CA ASP A 176 -8.60 -13.60 -5.48
C ASP A 176 -8.67 -12.30 -4.66
N ALA A 177 -7.90 -11.27 -5.00
CA ALA A 177 -8.03 -9.94 -4.42
C ALA A 177 -9.42 -9.33 -4.70
N THR A 178 -9.96 -9.53 -5.89
CA THR A 178 -11.32 -9.09 -6.24
C THR A 178 -12.38 -9.81 -5.39
N VAL A 179 -12.19 -11.11 -5.12
CA VAL A 179 -13.05 -11.87 -4.20
C VAL A 179 -13.04 -11.25 -2.80
N CYS A 180 -11.88 -10.82 -2.28
CA CYS A 180 -11.82 -10.13 -0.99
C CYS A 180 -12.65 -8.83 -0.97
N ILE A 181 -12.57 -7.99 -2.01
CA ILE A 181 -13.39 -6.77 -2.13
C ILE A 181 -14.89 -7.09 -2.16
N ASN A 182 -15.28 -8.15 -2.86
CA ASN A 182 -16.67 -8.61 -2.89
C ASN A 182 -17.12 -9.12 -1.51
N ASN A 183 -16.30 -9.88 -0.81
CA ASN A 183 -16.58 -10.34 0.57
C ASN A 183 -16.77 -9.15 1.51
N ILE A 184 -15.88 -8.15 1.43
CA ILE A 184 -15.99 -6.90 2.21
C ILE A 184 -17.32 -6.19 1.91
N THR A 185 -17.69 -6.09 0.64
CA THR A 185 -18.96 -5.47 0.21
C THR A 185 -20.17 -6.21 0.80
N VAL A 186 -20.15 -7.55 0.80
CA VAL A 186 -21.21 -8.38 1.42
C VAL A 186 -21.25 -8.18 2.93
N ILE A 187 -20.10 -8.19 3.61
CA ILE A 187 -20.00 -7.96 5.06
C ILE A 187 -20.60 -6.59 5.43
N MET A 188 -20.28 -5.54 4.67
CA MET A 188 -20.82 -4.20 4.88
C MET A 188 -22.33 -4.12 4.66
N LYS A 189 -22.84 -4.80 3.62
CA LYS A 189 -24.28 -4.88 3.36
C LYS A 189 -25.04 -5.50 4.53
N ILE A 190 -24.52 -6.60 5.08
CA ILE A 190 -25.09 -7.26 6.26
C ILE A 190 -25.07 -6.30 7.47
N GLN A 191 -23.94 -5.63 7.73
CA GLN A 191 -23.85 -4.67 8.83
C GLN A 191 -24.84 -3.50 8.68
N THR A 192 -25.03 -3.02 7.44
CA THR A 192 -25.98 -1.95 7.14
C THR A 192 -27.41 -2.39 7.45
N GLN A 193 -27.79 -3.61 7.04
CA GLN A 193 -29.09 -4.18 7.33
C GLN A 193 -29.34 -4.35 8.83
N GLU A 194 -28.37 -4.89 9.57
CA GLU A 194 -28.47 -5.02 11.03
C GLU A 194 -28.57 -3.64 11.72
N THR A 195 -27.84 -2.65 11.23
CA THR A 195 -27.91 -1.28 11.75
C THR A 195 -29.29 -0.69 11.54
N ASN A 196 -29.84 -0.79 10.33
CA ASN A 196 -31.18 -0.29 10.00
C ASN A 196 -32.26 -0.96 10.87
N LYS A 197 -32.19 -2.28 11.03
CA LYS A 197 -33.11 -3.02 11.90
C LYS A 197 -33.05 -2.51 13.35
N LYS A 198 -31.84 -2.26 13.89
CA LYS A 198 -31.69 -1.72 15.24
C LYS A 198 -32.17 -0.28 15.36
N THR A 199 -32.05 0.51 14.29
CA THR A 199 -32.62 1.86 14.23
C THR A 199 -34.15 1.82 14.27
N GLU A 200 -34.80 0.92 13.53
CA GLU A 200 -36.25 0.72 13.58
C GLU A 200 -36.71 0.27 14.98
N GLU A 201 -36.02 -0.71 15.58
CA GLU A 201 -36.30 -1.15 16.96
C GLU A 201 -36.19 0.03 17.95
N PHE A 202 -35.15 0.85 17.83
CA PHE A 202 -34.96 2.04 18.68
C PHE A 202 -36.09 3.07 18.50
N GLN A 203 -36.53 3.33 17.25
CA GLN A 203 -37.63 4.26 16.98
C GLN A 203 -38.92 3.81 17.68
N ILE A 204 -39.28 2.53 17.58
CA ILE A 204 -40.45 1.96 18.24
C ILE A 204 -40.35 2.09 19.77
N LEU A 205 -39.18 1.83 20.35
CA LEU A 205 -38.97 2.02 21.79
C LEU A 205 -39.12 3.47 22.22
N ASN A 206 -38.59 4.39 21.41
CA ASN A 206 -38.64 5.82 21.68
C ASN A 206 -40.07 6.38 21.61
N GLU A 207 -40.93 5.82 20.78
CA GLU A 207 -42.36 6.15 20.72
C GLU A 207 -43.14 5.59 21.92
N LYS A 208 -42.87 4.33 22.30
CA LYS A 208 -43.64 3.64 23.37
C LYS A 208 -43.24 4.05 24.77
N GLN A 209 -41.99 4.47 24.99
CA GLN A 209 -41.44 4.83 26.31
C GLN A 209 -41.83 3.84 27.44
N PRO A 210 -41.58 2.53 27.29
CA PRO A 210 -41.95 1.54 28.30
C PRO A 210 -41.20 1.77 29.62
N SER A 211 -41.69 1.20 30.73
CA SER A 211 -41.10 1.38 32.06
C SER A 211 -39.63 0.93 32.17
N ASN A 212 -39.20 0.00 31.31
CA ASN A 212 -37.83 -0.51 31.21
C ASN A 212 -37.05 0.10 30.01
N PHE A 213 -37.50 1.22 29.43
CA PHE A 213 -36.93 1.84 28.23
C PHE A 213 -35.40 1.95 28.23
N ILE A 214 -34.81 2.46 29.31
CA ILE A 214 -33.35 2.64 29.43
C ILE A 214 -32.61 1.29 29.28
N THR A 215 -33.15 0.23 29.87
CA THR A 215 -32.58 -1.12 29.80
C THR A 215 -32.67 -1.67 28.38
N GLU A 216 -33.81 -1.50 27.70
CA GLU A 216 -33.99 -1.98 26.32
C GLU A 216 -33.08 -1.24 25.33
N VAL A 217 -32.98 0.09 25.44
CA VAL A 217 -32.04 0.90 24.66
C VAL A 217 -30.59 0.45 24.89
N SER A 218 -30.20 0.21 26.14
CA SER A 218 -28.86 -0.30 26.46
C SER A 218 -28.59 -1.68 25.82
N MET A 219 -29.58 -2.57 25.80
CA MET A 219 -29.47 -3.86 25.12
C MET A 219 -29.31 -3.72 23.60
N LEU A 220 -30.05 -2.79 22.97
CA LEU A 220 -29.90 -2.50 21.53
C LEU A 220 -28.48 -2.02 21.20
N TYR A 221 -27.96 -1.06 21.96
CA TYR A 221 -26.59 -0.57 21.76
C TYR A 221 -25.56 -1.67 21.97
N LYS A 222 -25.73 -2.52 22.99
CA LYS A 222 -24.83 -3.67 23.23
C LYS A 222 -24.86 -4.67 22.08
N ALA A 223 -26.05 -4.98 21.55
CA ALA A 223 -26.20 -5.87 20.40
C ALA A 223 -25.53 -5.27 19.15
N LEU A 224 -25.79 -3.99 18.86
CA LEU A 224 -25.18 -3.30 17.72
C LEU A 224 -23.65 -3.24 17.87
N SER A 225 -23.13 -2.93 19.06
CA SER A 225 -21.69 -2.94 19.36
C SER A 225 -21.04 -4.29 19.06
N LYS A 226 -21.70 -5.39 19.46
CA LYS A 226 -21.23 -6.75 19.20
C LYS A 226 -21.14 -7.02 17.69
N THR A 227 -22.17 -6.65 16.93
CA THR A 227 -22.17 -6.83 15.47
C THR A 227 -21.08 -5.99 14.79
N MET A 228 -20.93 -4.73 15.18
CA MET A 228 -19.89 -3.84 14.65
C MET A 228 -18.47 -4.37 14.90
N ASN A 229 -18.19 -4.87 16.11
CA ASN A 229 -16.88 -5.45 16.42
C ASN A 229 -16.58 -6.70 15.58
N LEU A 230 -17.57 -7.57 15.39
CA LEU A 230 -17.41 -8.76 14.55
C LEU A 230 -17.20 -8.38 13.08
N THR A 231 -17.98 -7.44 12.57
CA THR A 231 -17.86 -6.89 11.21
C THR A 231 -16.49 -6.25 11.01
N ALA A 232 -16.03 -5.44 11.97
CA ALA A 232 -14.70 -4.83 11.95
C ALA A 232 -13.61 -5.91 11.87
N LYS A 233 -13.70 -6.97 12.67
CA LYS A 233 -12.70 -8.05 12.64
C LYS A 233 -12.68 -8.80 11.30
N ARG A 234 -13.85 -9.13 10.76
CA ARG A 234 -13.96 -9.80 9.45
C ARG A 234 -13.41 -8.92 8.33
N THR A 235 -13.79 -7.64 8.33
CA THR A 235 -13.30 -6.66 7.34
C THR A 235 -11.78 -6.52 7.42
N GLU A 236 -11.21 -6.43 8.63
CA GLU A 236 -9.76 -6.35 8.83
C GLU A 236 -9.04 -7.57 8.22
N THR A 237 -9.53 -8.78 8.45
CA THR A 237 -8.96 -10.00 7.88
C THR A 237 -9.02 -10.03 6.35
N GLU A 238 -10.16 -9.63 5.76
CA GLU A 238 -10.29 -9.55 4.30
C GLU A 238 -9.38 -8.47 3.70
N VAL A 239 -9.15 -7.36 4.41
CA VAL A 239 -8.22 -6.30 3.98
C VAL A 239 -6.77 -6.80 3.99
N GLU A 240 -6.38 -7.55 5.03
CA GLU A 240 -5.05 -8.17 5.08
C GLU A 240 -4.84 -9.13 3.90
N LEU A 241 -5.81 -10.01 3.64
CA LEU A 241 -5.75 -10.96 2.52
C LEU A 241 -5.74 -10.25 1.16
N PHE A 242 -6.63 -9.26 0.96
CA PHE A 242 -6.66 -8.40 -0.22
C PHE A 242 -5.29 -7.80 -0.50
N SER A 243 -4.67 -7.19 0.51
CA SER A 243 -3.39 -6.49 0.34
C SER A 243 -2.27 -7.43 -0.10
N GLN A 244 -2.25 -8.67 0.37
CA GLN A 244 -1.26 -9.68 -0.02
C GLN A 244 -1.47 -10.12 -1.46
N LEU A 245 -2.69 -10.55 -1.78
CA LEU A 245 -3.05 -11.06 -3.11
C LEU A 245 -2.92 -9.99 -4.20
N TYR A 246 -3.37 -8.76 -3.90
CA TYR A 246 -3.21 -7.63 -4.81
C TYR A 246 -1.74 -7.35 -5.10
N SER A 247 -0.88 -7.34 -4.08
CA SER A 247 0.56 -7.06 -4.25
C SER A 247 1.25 -8.10 -5.14
N VAL A 248 0.90 -9.37 -4.99
CA VAL A 248 1.40 -10.46 -5.85
C VAL A 248 0.88 -10.30 -7.28
N GLY A 249 -0.44 -10.15 -7.43
CA GLY A 249 -1.09 -10.07 -8.73
C GLY A 249 -0.65 -8.86 -9.56
N ILE A 250 -0.54 -7.69 -8.93
CA ILE A 250 -0.16 -6.46 -9.63
C ILE A 250 1.31 -6.49 -10.09
N ASN A 251 2.20 -7.09 -9.29
CA ASN A 251 3.60 -7.30 -9.67
C ASN A 251 3.70 -8.24 -10.88
N ALA A 252 2.93 -9.33 -10.88
CA ALA A 252 2.85 -10.24 -12.02
C ALA A 252 2.28 -9.56 -13.28
N PHE A 253 1.28 -8.70 -13.13
CA PHE A 253 0.72 -7.91 -14.22
C PHE A 253 1.72 -6.93 -14.82
N GLU A 254 2.49 -6.25 -13.98
CA GLU A 254 3.55 -5.37 -14.43
C GLU A 254 4.63 -6.14 -15.23
N LYS A 255 5.07 -7.30 -14.72
CA LYS A 255 5.99 -8.19 -15.43
C LYS A 255 5.42 -8.65 -16.77
N LEU A 256 4.13 -8.98 -16.84
CA LEU A 256 3.47 -9.32 -18.10
C LEU A 256 3.57 -8.17 -19.11
N LEU A 257 3.23 -6.94 -18.71
CA LEU A 257 3.30 -5.77 -19.60
C LEU A 257 4.71 -5.51 -20.13
N ILE A 258 5.73 -5.66 -19.27
CA ILE A 258 7.13 -5.57 -19.65
C ILE A 258 7.47 -6.61 -20.73
N ASN A 259 7.07 -7.88 -20.52
CA ASN A 259 7.32 -8.95 -21.48
C ASN A 259 6.60 -8.70 -22.82
N LEU A 260 5.35 -8.22 -22.79
CA LEU A 260 4.61 -7.87 -24.00
C LEU A 260 5.35 -6.80 -24.82
N ASN A 261 5.80 -5.72 -24.16
CA ASN A 261 6.55 -4.66 -24.81
C ASN A 261 7.86 -5.15 -25.42
N LEU A 262 8.62 -5.99 -24.72
CA LEU A 262 9.87 -6.56 -25.23
C LEU A 262 9.68 -7.43 -26.47
N HIS A 263 8.55 -8.13 -26.55
CA HIS A 263 8.21 -8.99 -27.68
C HIS A 263 7.37 -8.28 -28.76
N ASN A 264 7.13 -6.98 -28.61
CA ASN A 264 6.28 -6.18 -29.49
C ASN A 264 4.87 -6.79 -29.67
N LEU A 265 4.36 -7.39 -28.60
CA LEU A 265 3.01 -7.92 -28.47
C LEU A 265 2.11 -6.87 -27.84
N LYS A 266 0.84 -6.87 -28.22
CA LYS A 266 -0.17 -6.00 -27.62
C LYS A 266 -0.89 -6.70 -26.49
N PHE A 267 -1.42 -5.92 -25.58
CA PHE A 267 -2.23 -6.44 -24.49
C PHE A 267 -3.49 -7.14 -25.01
N GLU A 268 -4.06 -6.65 -26.11
CA GLU A 268 -5.20 -7.26 -26.82
C GLU A 268 -4.90 -8.65 -27.38
N ASP A 269 -3.62 -8.99 -27.58
CA ASP A 269 -3.23 -10.30 -28.09
C ASP A 269 -3.36 -11.40 -27.01
N PHE A 270 -3.55 -11.02 -25.74
CA PHE A 270 -3.54 -11.95 -24.59
C PHE A 270 -4.92 -12.41 -24.09
N GLY A 271 -5.98 -12.22 -24.90
CA GLY A 271 -7.29 -12.84 -24.67
C GLY A 271 -8.49 -11.91 -24.83
N ASN A 272 -9.69 -12.48 -24.76
CA ASN A 272 -10.94 -11.77 -25.07
C ASN A 272 -11.44 -10.83 -23.95
N ASP A 273 -10.81 -10.83 -22.76
CA ASP A 273 -11.29 -10.13 -21.56
C ASP A 273 -10.51 -8.86 -21.20
N THR A 274 -9.72 -8.31 -22.13
CA THR A 274 -8.96 -7.06 -21.91
C THR A 274 -9.85 -5.89 -21.48
N ASN A 275 -11.09 -5.84 -21.93
CA ASN A 275 -12.08 -4.85 -21.49
C ASN A 275 -12.44 -4.99 -20.01
N ALA A 276 -12.58 -6.22 -19.49
CA ALA A 276 -12.84 -6.45 -18.07
C ALA A 276 -11.64 -5.98 -17.23
N ILE A 277 -10.43 -6.26 -17.71
CA ILE A 277 -9.18 -5.84 -17.05
C ILE A 277 -9.08 -4.31 -17.03
N ARG A 278 -9.38 -3.63 -18.14
CA ARG A 278 -9.40 -2.14 -18.23
C ARG A 278 -10.44 -1.49 -17.31
N GLN A 279 -11.46 -2.23 -16.84
CA GLN A 279 -12.46 -1.71 -15.90
C GLN A 279 -12.04 -1.81 -14.42
N VAL A 280 -10.98 -2.55 -14.10
CA VAL A 280 -10.54 -2.77 -12.71
C VAL A 280 -10.33 -1.45 -11.94
N PRO A 281 -9.65 -0.42 -12.48
CA PRO A 281 -9.52 0.87 -11.80
C PRO A 281 -10.86 1.52 -11.45
N ALA A 282 -11.82 1.50 -12.37
CA ALA A 282 -13.13 2.12 -12.18
C ALA A 282 -13.97 1.35 -11.14
N GLN A 283 -13.83 0.01 -11.10
CA GLN A 283 -14.46 -0.82 -10.08
C GLN A 283 -13.90 -0.52 -8.69
N MET A 284 -12.57 -0.38 -8.55
CA MET A 284 -11.93 0.01 -7.30
C MET A 284 -12.41 1.38 -6.82
N ASP A 285 -12.53 2.36 -7.72
CA ASP A 285 -13.06 3.69 -7.39
C ASP A 285 -14.52 3.63 -6.90
N SER A 286 -15.35 2.82 -7.56
CA SER A 286 -16.74 2.61 -7.14
C SER A 286 -16.83 2.01 -5.74
N SER A 287 -16.02 1.00 -5.42
CA SER A 287 -15.93 0.43 -4.08
C SER A 287 -15.42 1.46 -3.06
N LEU A 288 -14.42 2.26 -3.42
CA LEU A 288 -13.86 3.29 -2.55
C LEU A 288 -14.92 4.33 -2.13
N ILE A 289 -15.75 4.79 -3.07
CA ILE A 289 -16.86 5.72 -2.80
C ILE A 289 -17.82 5.12 -1.76
N GLN A 290 -18.19 3.84 -1.93
CA GLN A 290 -19.09 3.15 -1.00
C GLN A 290 -18.49 3.05 0.41
N PHE A 291 -17.20 2.71 0.50
CA PHE A 291 -16.49 2.58 1.78
C PHE A 291 -16.37 3.92 2.51
N ILE A 292 -16.07 5.00 1.77
CA ILE A 292 -16.04 6.37 2.27
C ILE A 292 -17.41 6.78 2.82
N GLY A 293 -18.48 6.55 2.04
CA GLY A 293 -19.84 6.90 2.46
C GLY A 293 -20.27 6.19 3.74
N LEU A 294 -19.96 4.90 3.87
CA LEU A 294 -20.26 4.13 5.08
C LEU A 294 -19.49 4.66 6.30
N ARG A 295 -18.19 4.91 6.14
CA ARG A 295 -17.35 5.46 7.21
C ARG A 295 -17.90 6.79 7.71
N ASP A 296 -18.28 7.68 6.81
CA ASP A 296 -18.73 9.01 7.18
C ASP A 296 -20.11 8.97 7.85
N THR A 297 -21.02 8.09 7.38
CA THR A 297 -22.29 7.78 8.08
C THR A 297 -22.05 7.32 9.53
N LEU A 298 -21.04 6.47 9.77
CA LEU A 298 -20.71 6.00 11.12
C LEU A 298 -20.08 7.08 12.00
N LYS A 299 -19.31 8.01 11.42
CA LYS A 299 -18.76 9.15 12.19
C LYS A 299 -19.88 10.00 12.75
N ASP A 300 -20.90 10.28 11.93
CA ASP A 300 -22.03 11.15 12.27
C ASP A 300 -23.01 10.50 13.25
N MET A 301 -22.97 9.18 13.40
CA MET A 301 -23.84 8.46 14.34
C MET A 301 -23.56 8.86 15.81
N PRO A 302 -24.55 9.35 16.57
CA PRO A 302 -24.35 9.74 17.96
C PRO A 302 -23.97 8.56 18.86
N SER A 303 -22.98 8.74 19.73
CA SER A 303 -22.48 7.67 20.62
C SER A 303 -22.08 8.12 22.02
N TYR A 304 -22.34 9.36 22.41
CA TYR A 304 -21.81 9.96 23.64
C TYR A 304 -22.35 9.34 24.94
N SER A 305 -23.56 8.75 24.89
CA SER A 305 -24.24 8.17 26.06
C SER A 305 -23.91 6.70 26.31
N HIS A 306 -23.21 6.01 25.41
CA HIS A 306 -22.95 4.57 25.51
C HIS A 306 -21.50 4.22 25.19
N ASN A 307 -20.65 4.09 26.22
CA ASN A 307 -19.20 3.88 26.07
C ASN A 307 -18.84 2.65 25.23
N VAL A 308 -19.48 1.50 25.48
CA VAL A 308 -19.23 0.26 24.72
C VAL A 308 -19.53 0.43 23.23
N PHE A 309 -20.62 1.15 22.92
CA PHE A 309 -20.99 1.44 21.55
C PHE A 309 -20.04 2.43 20.89
N LYS A 310 -19.64 3.48 21.62
CA LYS A 310 -18.63 4.44 21.16
C LYS A 310 -17.31 3.74 20.80
N GLU A 311 -16.86 2.81 21.64
CA GLU A 311 -15.64 2.03 21.38
C GLU A 311 -15.78 1.15 20.14
N ALA A 312 -16.86 0.38 20.02
CA ALA A 312 -17.11 -0.47 18.86
C ALA A 312 -17.20 0.33 17.54
N LYS A 313 -17.90 1.46 17.59
CA LYS A 313 -18.00 2.41 16.46
C LYS A 313 -16.63 2.92 16.04
N ASN A 314 -15.81 3.37 16.99
CA ASN A 314 -14.46 3.86 16.72
C ASN A 314 -13.56 2.77 16.14
N GLN A 315 -13.61 1.56 16.69
CA GLN A 315 -12.85 0.42 16.18
C GLN A 315 -13.23 0.10 14.73
N TYR A 316 -14.53 0.13 14.41
CA TYR A 316 -14.99 -0.11 13.05
C TYR A 316 -14.58 1.01 12.09
N ILE A 317 -14.72 2.27 12.48
CA ILE A 317 -14.24 3.43 11.70
C ILE A 317 -12.75 3.31 11.40
N GLU A 318 -11.93 2.91 12.37
CA GLU A 318 -10.50 2.70 12.14
C GLU A 318 -10.23 1.58 11.12
N VAL A 319 -11.02 0.49 11.11
CA VAL A 319 -10.89 -0.56 10.08
C VAL A 319 -11.32 -0.04 8.71
N LEU A 320 -12.39 0.74 8.64
CA LEU A 320 -12.81 1.37 7.38
C LEU A 320 -11.75 2.34 6.85
N ASN A 321 -11.08 3.09 7.73
CA ASN A 321 -9.96 3.95 7.33
C ASN A 321 -8.79 3.14 6.75
N LEU A 322 -8.50 1.96 7.32
CA LEU A 322 -7.49 1.06 6.77
C LEU A 322 -7.91 0.57 5.38
N LEU A 323 -9.12 0.02 5.25
CA LEU A 323 -9.67 -0.45 3.98
C LEU A 323 -9.61 0.62 2.89
N ILE A 324 -10.11 1.82 3.19
CA ILE A 324 -10.13 2.95 2.24
C ILE A 324 -8.73 3.26 1.76
N GLN A 325 -7.75 3.27 2.67
CA GLN A 325 -6.37 3.55 2.29
C GLN A 325 -5.78 2.44 1.41
N GLU A 326 -5.93 1.16 1.77
CA GLU A 326 -5.40 0.06 0.96
C GLU A 326 -6.04 0.03 -0.44
N VAL A 327 -7.35 0.25 -0.54
CA VAL A 327 -8.06 0.28 -1.83
C VAL A 327 -7.71 1.52 -2.64
N GLN A 328 -7.48 2.67 -1.99
CA GLN A 328 -7.01 3.88 -2.66
C GLN A 328 -5.60 3.67 -3.23
N ASP A 329 -4.66 3.14 -2.44
CA ASP A 329 -3.30 2.82 -2.88
C ASP A 329 -3.34 1.83 -4.06
N ALA A 330 -4.19 0.79 -3.98
CA ALA A 330 -4.39 -0.16 -5.07
C ALA A 330 -4.94 0.52 -6.34
N SER A 331 -5.97 1.37 -6.21
CA SER A 331 -6.56 2.09 -7.34
C SER A 331 -5.53 3.00 -8.03
N GLU A 332 -4.81 3.81 -7.26
CA GLU A 332 -3.78 4.72 -7.79
C GLU A 332 -2.66 3.95 -8.49
N THR A 333 -2.20 2.87 -7.88
CA THR A 333 -1.17 1.99 -8.44
C THR A 333 -1.63 1.34 -9.74
N THR A 334 -2.84 0.75 -9.74
CA THR A 334 -3.41 0.10 -10.93
C THR A 334 -3.54 1.10 -12.07
N LYS A 335 -4.06 2.31 -11.82
CA LYS A 335 -4.19 3.35 -12.86
C LYS A 335 -2.85 3.67 -13.53
N LYS A 336 -1.80 3.90 -12.74
CA LYS A 336 -0.45 4.18 -13.26
C LYS A 336 0.09 3.05 -14.12
N ILE A 337 -0.16 1.80 -13.75
CA ILE A 337 0.27 0.65 -14.55
C ILE A 337 -0.54 0.56 -15.85
N PHE A 338 -1.83 0.85 -15.80
CA PHE A 338 -2.70 0.79 -16.97
C PHE A 338 -2.45 1.91 -17.99
N GLU A 339 -1.94 3.07 -17.55
CA GLU A 339 -1.43 4.12 -18.46
C GLU A 339 -0.27 3.63 -19.34
N LYS A 340 0.38 2.50 -18.97
CA LYS A 340 1.49 1.89 -19.72
C LYS A 340 1.03 0.88 -20.77
N ILE A 341 -0.25 0.51 -20.78
CA ILE A 341 -0.74 -0.46 -21.76
C ILE A 341 -0.67 0.20 -23.15
N PRO A 342 0.07 -0.39 -24.12
CA PRO A 342 0.26 0.17 -25.46
C PRO A 342 -1.02 0.44 -26.24
#